data_AF-A0A067BX52-F1
#
_entry.id   AF-A0A067BX52-F1
#
_cell.length_a   1.000
_cell.length_b   1.000
_cell.length_c   1.000
_cell.angle_alpha   90.00
_cell.angle_beta   90.00
_cell.angle_gamma   90.00
#
_symmetry.space_group_name_H-M   'P 1'
#
loop_
_entity.id
_entity.type
_entity.pdbx_description
1 polymer ?
#
loop_
_entity_poly.entity_id
_entity_poly.type
_entity_poly.pdbx_seq_one_letter_code
_entity_poly.pdbx_strand_id
1 'polypeptide(L)'
;MLGPTFFALTMASVVLTSAPLAAIIVGFQYGVYEDIRFRFLEARTLKLTTSSTWRDSVYVFPPGFRPIYDCKEPTMAVTFLSPYALGLPRGALSDARLPLHLAIYEGDVAATQRILACRPDLASAEAIDVAFYCARFELASSLMELRQHLPQLSKHLYPWNTTAGNNSPIGQHLPMRVDMRYLAQGHPRALV
;
A
#
# COMPACT_ATOMS: atom_id res chain seq x y z
N MET A 1 18.58 0.96 48.72
CA MET A 1 19.12 1.37 47.40
C MET A 1 18.10 0.97 46.34
N LEU A 2 17.34 1.93 45.81
CA LEU A 2 16.43 1.70 44.68
C LEU A 2 17.26 1.75 43.39
N GLY A 3 17.25 0.65 42.63
CA GLY A 3 18.07 0.51 41.43
C GLY A 3 17.64 1.42 40.27
N PRO A 4 18.52 1.62 39.26
CA PRO A 4 18.30 2.52 38.13
C PRO A 4 17.05 2.21 37.28
N THR A 5 16.49 1.00 37.39
CA THR A 5 15.23 0.59 36.75
C THR A 5 13.99 1.27 37.32
N PHE A 6 13.99 1.67 38.61
CA PHE A 6 12.83 2.30 39.25
C PHE A 6 12.60 3.75 38.78
N PHE A 7 13.67 4.46 38.41
CA PHE A 7 13.61 5.84 37.90
C PHE A 7 13.21 5.94 36.42
N ALA A 8 13.50 4.91 35.61
CA ALA A 8 13.13 4.91 34.19
C ALA A 8 11.60 4.72 33.99
N LEU A 9 10.99 3.87 34.82
CA LEU A 9 9.53 3.62 34.81
C LEU A 9 8.73 4.86 35.24
N THR A 10 9.23 5.67 36.17
CA THR A 10 8.55 6.88 36.63
C THR A 10 8.61 8.01 35.60
N MET A 11 9.74 8.20 34.91
CA MET A 11 9.85 9.20 33.83
C MET A 11 8.97 8.86 32.62
N ALA A 12 8.94 7.61 32.17
CA ALA A 12 8.06 7.20 31.08
C ALA A 12 6.58 7.39 31.44
N SER A 13 6.20 7.04 32.68
CA SER A 13 4.84 7.28 33.17
C SER A 13 4.50 8.77 33.20
N VAL A 14 5.37 9.62 33.75
CA VAL A 14 5.15 11.08 33.83
C VAL A 14 4.98 11.70 32.44
N VAL A 15 5.82 11.29 31.48
CA VAL A 15 5.77 11.76 30.10
C VAL A 15 4.47 11.30 29.41
N LEU A 16 4.05 10.04 29.59
CA LEU A 16 2.82 9.51 28.99
C LEU A 16 1.54 10.04 29.65
N THR A 17 1.57 10.40 30.93
CA THR A 17 0.41 11.01 31.63
C THR A 17 0.29 12.52 31.40
N SER A 18 1.33 13.15 30.85
CA SER A 18 1.28 14.57 30.49
C SER A 18 0.64 14.74 29.12
N ALA A 19 -0.63 15.16 29.09
CA ALA A 19 -1.37 15.40 27.85
C ALA A 19 -0.60 16.20 26.78
N PRO A 20 0.10 17.32 27.08
CA PRO A 20 0.87 18.05 26.07
C PRO A 20 2.10 17.28 25.57
N LEU A 21 2.81 16.54 26.42
CA LEU A 21 3.97 15.74 26.00
C LEU A 21 3.54 14.49 25.22
N ALA A 22 2.47 13.83 25.66
CA ALA A 22 1.85 12.74 24.92
C ALA A 22 1.34 13.22 23.55
N ALA A 23 0.73 14.41 23.45
CA ALA A 23 0.31 14.99 22.19
C ALA A 23 1.48 15.29 21.24
N ILE A 24 2.63 15.72 21.77
CA ILE A 24 3.86 15.89 20.99
C ILE A 24 4.36 14.51 20.52
N ILE A 25 4.52 13.54 21.41
CA ILE A 25 5.04 12.21 21.08
C ILE A 25 4.15 11.49 20.06
N VAL A 26 2.84 11.51 20.27
CA VAL A 26 1.86 10.93 19.35
C VAL A 26 1.73 11.75 18.07
N GLY A 27 1.95 13.08 18.13
CA GLY A 27 1.99 13.95 16.95
C GLY A 27 3.23 13.74 16.07
N PHE A 28 4.35 13.29 16.65
CA PHE A 28 5.58 12.96 15.92
C PHE A 28 5.72 11.47 15.57
N GLN A 29 4.91 10.58 16.16
CA GLN A 29 4.85 9.19 15.78
C GLN A 29 3.69 8.94 14.81
N TYR A 30 4.02 8.44 13.63
CA TYR A 30 3.01 7.98 12.69
C TYR A 30 2.26 6.77 13.27
N GLY A 31 1.14 7.03 13.93
CA GLY A 31 0.27 6.02 14.50
C GLY A 31 -0.40 5.18 13.43
N VAL A 32 -0.60 3.91 13.72
CA VAL A 32 -1.44 3.00 12.94
C VAL A 32 -2.63 2.64 13.81
N TYR A 33 -3.84 2.67 13.26
CA TYR A 33 -5.00 2.26 14.03
C TYR A 33 -4.91 0.77 14.39
N GLU A 34 -5.37 0.40 15.59
CA GLU A 34 -5.19 -0.95 16.10
C GLU A 34 -5.84 -2.02 15.21
N ASP A 35 -6.99 -1.71 14.62
CA ASP A 35 -7.73 -2.59 13.70
C ASP A 35 -6.99 -2.89 12.39
N ILE A 36 -6.10 -2.01 11.92
CA ILE A 36 -5.29 -2.25 10.71
C ILE A 36 -3.84 -2.59 11.03
N ARG A 37 -3.45 -2.60 12.31
CA ARG A 37 -2.08 -2.89 12.74
C ARG A 37 -1.57 -4.22 12.20
N PHE A 38 -2.44 -5.23 12.14
CA PHE A 38 -2.09 -6.54 11.61
C PHE A 38 -1.64 -6.48 10.14
N ARG A 39 -2.23 -5.61 9.31
CA ARG A 39 -1.85 -5.44 7.89
C ARG A 39 -0.41 -4.93 7.73
N PHE A 40 0.00 -4.00 8.60
CA PHE A 40 1.38 -3.50 8.60
C PHE A 40 2.36 -4.58 9.07
N LEU A 41 1.96 -5.42 10.03
CA LEU A 41 2.76 -6.54 10.47
C LEU A 41 2.88 -7.60 9.38
N GLU A 42 1.78 -7.97 8.73
CA GLU A 42 1.77 -8.90 7.58
C GLU A 42 2.71 -8.42 6.48
N ALA A 43 2.59 -7.16 6.04
CA ALA A 43 3.47 -6.59 5.04
C ALA A 43 4.95 -6.64 5.43
N ARG A 44 5.29 -6.44 6.71
CA ARG A 44 6.67 -6.55 7.22
C ARG A 44 7.20 -7.99 7.21
N THR A 45 6.33 -9.00 7.24
CA THR A 45 6.75 -10.40 7.13
C THR A 45 7.11 -10.80 5.70
N LEU A 46 6.60 -10.08 4.70
CA LEU A 46 6.87 -10.33 3.29
C LEU A 46 8.31 -9.92 2.96
N LYS A 47 9.09 -10.89 2.48
CA LYS A 47 10.47 -10.65 2.07
C LYS A 47 10.57 -10.65 0.55
N LEU A 48 11.18 -9.60 0.02
CA LEU A 48 11.54 -9.56 -1.38
C LEU A 48 12.69 -10.55 -1.63
N THR A 49 12.43 -11.55 -2.46
CA THR A 49 13.38 -12.60 -2.82
C THR A 49 13.73 -12.46 -4.29
N THR A 50 15.04 -12.38 -4.57
CA THR A 50 15.58 -12.49 -5.92
C THR A 50 16.08 -13.91 -6.10
N SER A 51 15.58 -14.62 -7.09
CA SER A 51 16.04 -15.96 -7.44
C SER A 51 16.49 -15.97 -8.89
N SER A 52 17.53 -16.75 -9.21
CA SER A 52 18.06 -16.90 -10.56
C SER A 52 17.04 -17.48 -11.56
N THR A 53 15.99 -18.13 -11.06
CA THR A 53 14.90 -18.67 -11.89
C THR A 53 13.89 -17.61 -12.32
N TRP A 54 13.86 -16.45 -11.66
CA TRP A 54 12.91 -15.38 -11.93
C TRP A 54 13.65 -14.22 -12.58
N ARG A 55 13.06 -13.61 -13.62
CA ARG A 55 13.63 -12.38 -14.20
C ARG A 55 13.50 -11.19 -13.26
N ASP A 56 12.58 -11.26 -12.30
CA ASP A 56 12.23 -10.19 -11.38
C ASP A 56 12.19 -10.69 -9.93
N SER A 57 12.48 -9.80 -8.98
CA SER A 57 12.31 -10.06 -7.55
C SER A 57 10.82 -10.22 -7.20
N VAL A 58 10.48 -11.11 -6.25
CA VAL A 58 9.10 -11.38 -5.82
C VAL A 58 8.96 -11.37 -4.30
N TYR A 59 7.83 -10.89 -3.79
CA TYR A 59 7.44 -11.05 -2.39
C TYR A 59 6.94 -12.46 -2.18
N VAL A 60 7.66 -13.27 -1.41
CA VAL A 60 7.28 -14.66 -1.11
C VAL A 60 6.50 -14.68 0.21
N PHE A 61 5.39 -15.41 0.22
CA PHE A 61 4.56 -15.54 1.41
C PHE A 61 5.15 -16.58 2.37
N PRO A 62 5.30 -16.27 3.67
CA PRO A 62 5.79 -17.23 4.64
C PRO A 62 4.78 -18.38 4.86
N PRO A 63 5.23 -19.53 5.38
CA PRO A 63 4.32 -20.60 5.79
C PRO A 63 3.28 -20.08 6.79
N GLY A 64 2.01 -20.42 6.56
CA GLY A 64 0.90 -19.96 7.41
C GLY A 64 0.43 -18.53 7.13
N PHE A 65 0.98 -17.86 6.11
CA PHE A 65 0.41 -16.61 5.61
C PHE A 65 -1.01 -16.88 5.08
N ARG A 66 -1.94 -15.97 5.36
CA ARG A 66 -3.33 -16.13 4.91
C ARG A 66 -3.38 -16.19 3.38
N PRO A 67 -4.36 -16.89 2.80
CA PRO A 67 -4.53 -16.92 1.35
C PRO A 67 -4.74 -15.50 0.80
N ILE A 68 -3.96 -15.16 -0.22
CA ILE A 68 -4.24 -14.04 -1.12
C ILE A 68 -4.56 -14.65 -2.48
N TYR A 69 -5.60 -14.14 -3.12
CA TYR A 69 -6.04 -14.59 -4.42
C TYR A 69 -5.55 -13.66 -5.51
N ASP A 70 -5.25 -14.21 -6.69
CA ASP A 70 -4.86 -13.41 -7.83
C ASP A 70 -5.99 -12.41 -8.19
N CYS A 71 -5.64 -11.15 -8.41
CA CYS A 71 -6.62 -10.11 -8.70
C CYS A 71 -7.35 -10.29 -10.04
N LYS A 72 -6.76 -11.04 -10.99
CA LYS A 72 -7.36 -11.39 -12.27
C LYS A 72 -8.02 -12.76 -12.26
N GLU A 73 -7.58 -13.64 -11.36
CA GLU A 73 -8.14 -14.98 -11.16
C GLU A 73 -8.48 -15.23 -9.67
N PRO A 74 -9.65 -14.75 -9.20
CA PRO A 74 -10.01 -14.76 -7.77
C PRO A 74 -10.13 -16.15 -7.13
N THR A 75 -10.10 -17.21 -7.93
CA THR A 75 -10.14 -18.61 -7.49
C THR A 75 -8.74 -19.19 -7.26
N MET A 76 -7.69 -18.54 -7.77
CA MET A 76 -6.31 -19.00 -7.65
C MET A 76 -5.62 -18.31 -6.46
N ALA A 77 -5.34 -19.07 -5.40
CA ALA A 77 -4.48 -18.59 -4.32
C ALA A 77 -3.03 -18.51 -4.80
N VAL A 78 -2.40 -17.36 -4.57
CA VAL A 78 -0.99 -17.12 -4.92
C VAL A 78 -0.09 -17.33 -3.70
N THR A 79 1.14 -17.78 -3.94
CA THR A 79 2.16 -17.96 -2.89
C THR A 79 3.27 -16.90 -2.94
N PHE A 80 3.22 -16.04 -3.97
CA PHE A 80 4.12 -14.92 -4.15
C PHE A 80 3.44 -13.82 -4.96
N LEU A 81 3.95 -12.59 -4.85
CA LEU A 81 3.53 -11.44 -5.65
C LEU A 81 4.74 -10.69 -6.20
N SER A 82 4.68 -10.28 -7.46
CA SER A 82 5.70 -9.37 -7.99
C SER A 82 5.47 -7.94 -7.45
N PRO A 83 6.53 -7.17 -7.13
CA PRO A 83 6.42 -5.74 -6.84
C PRO A 83 5.70 -4.99 -7.95
N TYR A 84 5.86 -5.45 -9.19
CA TYR A 84 5.18 -4.92 -10.35
C TYR A 84 3.64 -4.99 -10.22
N ALA A 85 3.09 -6.15 -9.85
CA ALA A 85 1.64 -6.31 -9.66
C ALA A 85 1.10 -5.44 -8.52
N LEU A 86 1.98 -5.02 -7.60
CA LEU A 86 1.68 -4.14 -6.49
C LEU A 86 2.04 -2.68 -6.76
N GLY A 87 2.44 -2.27 -7.97
CA GLY A 87 2.81 -0.86 -8.23
C GLY A 87 4.04 -0.38 -7.43
N LEU A 88 4.90 -1.31 -7.01
CA LEU A 88 6.08 -1.07 -6.19
C LEU A 88 7.38 -1.23 -7.01
N PRO A 89 8.47 -0.55 -6.63
CA PRO A 89 9.78 -0.69 -7.27
C PRO A 89 10.31 -2.12 -7.16
N ARG A 90 10.85 -2.63 -8.27
CA ARG A 90 11.39 -4.01 -8.36
C ARG A 90 12.67 -4.25 -7.54
N GLY A 91 13.39 -3.18 -7.19
CA GLY A 91 14.71 -3.25 -6.54
C GLY A 91 14.74 -2.82 -5.07
N ALA A 92 13.63 -2.39 -4.50
CA ALA A 92 13.61 -1.98 -3.09
C ALA A 92 13.33 -3.20 -2.20
N LEU A 93 14.30 -3.60 -1.37
CA LEU A 93 14.16 -4.72 -0.43
C LEU A 93 13.01 -4.53 0.57
N SER A 94 12.59 -3.29 0.79
CA SER A 94 11.44 -2.92 1.61
C SER A 94 10.84 -1.63 1.08
N ASP A 95 9.54 -1.64 0.79
CA ASP A 95 8.78 -0.43 0.45
C ASP A 95 7.74 -0.18 1.54
N ALA A 96 7.77 1.01 2.14
CA ALA A 96 6.85 1.38 3.22
C ALA A 96 5.37 1.39 2.78
N ARG A 97 5.12 1.52 1.47
CA ARG A 97 3.77 1.56 0.87
C ARG A 97 3.18 0.16 0.68
N LEU A 98 3.95 -0.90 0.86
CA LEU A 98 3.50 -2.29 0.71
C LEU A 98 2.16 -2.60 1.40
N PRO A 99 1.89 -2.18 2.66
CA PRO A 99 0.60 -2.44 3.31
C PRO A 99 -0.59 -1.84 2.54
N LEU A 100 -0.43 -0.62 2.01
CA LEU A 100 -1.47 0.06 1.26
C LEU A 100 -1.73 -0.63 -0.08
N HIS A 101 -0.67 -0.91 -0.84
CA HIS A 101 -0.79 -1.54 -2.16
C HIS A 101 -1.32 -2.97 -2.08
N LEU A 102 -0.97 -3.71 -1.02
CA LEU A 102 -1.50 -5.04 -0.78
C LEU A 102 -3.01 -5.00 -0.48
N ALA A 103 -3.47 -4.06 0.34
CA ALA A 103 -4.90 -3.86 0.61
C ALA A 103 -5.69 -3.52 -0.68
N ILE A 104 -5.12 -2.68 -1.54
CA ILE A 104 -5.73 -2.34 -2.83
C ILE A 104 -5.78 -3.55 -3.77
N TYR A 105 -4.70 -4.32 -3.86
CA TYR A 105 -4.63 -5.54 -4.66
C TYR A 105 -5.73 -6.54 -4.28
N GLU A 106 -5.92 -6.74 -2.97
CA GLU A 106 -6.97 -7.61 -2.42
C GLU A 106 -8.39 -7.05 -2.59
N GLY A 107 -8.53 -5.75 -2.83
CA GLY A 107 -9.82 -5.08 -2.91
C GLY A 107 -10.43 -4.72 -1.55
N ASP A 108 -9.63 -4.61 -0.48
CA ASP A 108 -10.09 -4.29 0.86
C ASP A 108 -10.31 -2.77 1.04
N VAL A 109 -11.50 -2.31 0.67
CA VAL A 109 -11.92 -0.90 0.74
C VAL A 109 -11.72 -0.31 2.14
N ALA A 110 -12.13 -1.06 3.17
CA ALA A 110 -12.09 -0.59 4.55
C ALA A 110 -10.63 -0.39 5.01
N ALA A 111 -9.77 -1.38 4.77
CA ALA A 111 -8.36 -1.26 5.11
C ALA A 111 -7.67 -0.12 4.33
N THR A 112 -7.94 0.01 3.02
CA THR A 112 -7.36 1.10 2.21
C THR A 112 -7.72 2.47 2.78
N GLN A 113 -8.99 2.72 3.09
CA GLN A 113 -9.43 4.00 3.66
C GLN A 113 -8.80 4.27 5.03
N ARG A 114 -8.78 3.26 5.90
CA ARG A 114 -8.20 3.37 7.25
C ARG A 114 -6.69 3.64 7.19
N ILE A 115 -5.96 2.96 6.31
CA ILE A 115 -4.53 3.17 6.08
C ILE A 115 -4.30 4.61 5.60
N LEU A 116 -5.06 5.09 4.60
CA LEU A 116 -4.90 6.45 4.09
C LEU A 116 -5.24 7.53 5.12
N ALA A 117 -6.19 7.27 6.00
CA ALA A 117 -6.55 8.20 7.08
C ALA A 117 -5.43 8.37 8.11
N CYS A 118 -4.71 7.30 8.49
CA CYS A 118 -3.61 7.40 9.46
C CYS A 118 -2.23 7.61 8.82
N ARG A 119 -2.04 7.19 7.56
CA ARG A 119 -0.78 7.20 6.83
C ARG A 119 -0.94 7.73 5.40
N PRO A 120 -1.34 9.00 5.24
CA PRO A 120 -1.51 9.62 3.92
C PRO A 120 -0.21 9.70 3.11
N ASP A 121 0.94 9.65 3.78
CA ASP A 121 2.27 9.64 3.19
C ASP A 121 2.59 8.37 2.38
N LEU A 122 1.85 7.28 2.62
CA LEU A 122 1.99 6.03 1.86
C LEU A 122 1.29 6.07 0.50
N ALA A 123 0.43 7.06 0.28
CA ALA A 123 -0.30 7.21 -0.96
C ALA A 123 0.64 7.59 -2.12
N SER A 124 0.34 7.07 -3.30
CA SER A 124 1.06 7.42 -4.52
C SER A 124 0.18 7.19 -5.74
N ALA A 125 0.54 7.78 -6.88
CA ALA A 125 -0.24 7.60 -8.11
C ALA A 125 -0.34 6.12 -8.53
N GLU A 126 0.69 5.32 -8.25
CA GLU A 126 0.69 3.88 -8.53
C GLU A 126 -0.39 3.13 -7.75
N ALA A 127 -0.89 3.65 -6.63
CA ALA A 127 -1.99 3.05 -5.88
C ALA A 127 -3.29 3.04 -6.71
N ILE A 128 -3.52 4.09 -7.50
CA ILE A 128 -4.64 4.18 -8.43
C ILE A 128 -4.43 3.20 -9.60
N ASP A 129 -3.20 3.14 -10.12
CA ASP A 129 -2.85 2.21 -11.20
C ASP A 129 -3.09 0.75 -10.80
N VAL A 130 -2.72 0.36 -9.57
CA VAL A 130 -2.96 -0.99 -9.04
C VAL A 130 -4.45 -1.27 -8.92
N ALA A 131 -5.25 -0.30 -8.46
CA ALA A 131 -6.70 -0.46 -8.38
C ALA A 131 -7.32 -0.74 -9.77
N PHE A 132 -6.87 -0.02 -10.82
CA PHE A 132 -7.30 -0.31 -12.19
C PHE A 132 -6.79 -1.65 -12.70
N TYR A 133 -5.52 -1.97 -12.48
CA TYR A 133 -4.91 -3.23 -12.89
C TYR A 133 -5.63 -4.45 -12.31
N CYS A 134 -6.12 -4.32 -11.07
CA CYS A 134 -6.86 -5.35 -10.35
C CYS A 134 -8.39 -5.30 -10.58
N ALA A 135 -8.86 -4.46 -11.50
CA ALA A 135 -10.29 -4.22 -11.76
C ALA A 135 -11.11 -3.84 -10.51
N ARG A 136 -10.48 -3.18 -9.52
CA ARG A 136 -11.14 -2.68 -8.30
C ARG A 136 -11.70 -1.28 -8.54
N PHE A 137 -12.68 -1.18 -9.44
CA PHE A 137 -13.14 0.13 -9.95
C PHE A 137 -13.74 1.03 -8.88
N GLU A 138 -14.44 0.46 -7.88
CA GLU A 138 -14.95 1.24 -6.74
C GLU A 138 -13.81 1.89 -5.95
N LEU A 139 -12.76 1.12 -5.63
CA LEU A 139 -11.54 1.65 -5.00
C LEU A 139 -10.86 2.70 -5.88
N ALA A 140 -10.71 2.42 -7.18
CA ALA A 140 -10.09 3.36 -8.11
C ALA A 140 -10.83 4.70 -8.14
N SER A 141 -12.17 4.68 -8.20
CA SER A 141 -13.00 5.88 -8.14
C SER A 141 -12.81 6.65 -6.83
N SER A 142 -12.87 5.95 -5.68
CA SER A 142 -12.64 6.57 -4.37
C SER A 142 -11.25 7.20 -4.26
N LEU A 143 -10.21 6.55 -4.77
CA LEU A 143 -8.85 7.10 -4.77
C LEU A 143 -8.73 8.32 -5.70
N MET A 144 -9.40 8.32 -6.85
CA MET A 144 -9.42 9.47 -7.76
C MET A 144 -10.14 10.68 -7.15
N GLU A 145 -11.21 10.47 -6.37
CA GLU A 145 -11.87 11.54 -5.62
C GLU A 145 -10.98 12.07 -4.49
N LEU A 146 -10.36 11.16 -3.73
CA LEU A 146 -9.41 11.51 -2.65
C LEU A 146 -8.20 12.29 -3.16
N ARG A 147 -7.78 12.08 -4.41
CA ARG A 147 -6.67 12.81 -5.04
C ARG A 147 -6.83 14.33 -5.02
N GLN A 148 -8.06 14.84 -4.97
CA GLN A 148 -8.34 16.28 -4.85
C GLN A 148 -7.87 16.86 -3.50
N HIS A 149 -7.85 16.03 -2.46
CA HIS A 149 -7.50 16.41 -1.08
C HIS A 149 -6.16 15.81 -0.63
N LEU A 150 -5.68 14.79 -1.35
CA LEU A 150 -4.46 14.04 -1.06
C LEU A 150 -3.47 14.13 -2.23
N PRO A 151 -2.65 15.20 -2.32
CA PRO A 151 -1.78 15.45 -3.48
C PRO A 151 -0.76 14.35 -3.74
N GLN A 152 -0.43 13.53 -2.73
CA GLN A 152 0.43 12.35 -2.84
C GLN A 152 -0.10 11.35 -3.89
N LEU A 153 -1.42 11.22 -4.05
CA LEU A 153 -2.03 10.38 -5.10
C LEU A 153 -1.81 10.91 -6.52
N SER A 154 -1.31 12.14 -6.67
CA SER A 154 -0.88 12.68 -7.96
C SER A 154 0.61 12.46 -8.23
N LYS A 155 1.38 12.05 -7.23
CA LYS A 155 2.82 11.93 -7.32
C LYS A 155 3.19 10.51 -7.74
N HIS A 156 3.77 10.39 -8.92
CA HIS A 156 4.50 9.20 -9.31
C HIS A 156 5.82 9.18 -8.54
N LEU A 157 6.04 8.13 -7.76
CA LEU A 157 7.25 7.99 -6.96
C LEU A 157 8.34 7.25 -7.73
N TYR A 158 7.98 6.57 -8.82
CA TYR A 158 8.92 5.85 -9.66
C TYR A 158 8.63 6.17 -11.13
N PRO A 159 9.60 6.72 -11.87
CA PRO A 159 9.50 6.72 -13.32
C PRO A 159 9.61 5.25 -13.75
N TRP A 160 8.49 4.67 -14.16
CA TRP A 160 8.51 3.41 -14.90
C TRP A 160 9.41 3.63 -16.10
N ASN A 161 10.60 3.03 -16.09
CA ASN A 161 11.56 3.25 -17.14
C ASN A 161 11.01 2.64 -18.43
N THR A 162 10.35 3.47 -19.24
CA THR A 162 9.68 3.15 -20.51
C THR A 162 10.64 2.62 -21.58
N THR A 163 11.95 2.60 -21.29
CA THR A 163 12.99 2.06 -22.17
C THR A 163 13.05 0.52 -22.18
N ALA A 164 12.54 -0.15 -21.16
CA ALA A 164 12.29 -1.59 -21.24
C ALA A 164 10.96 -1.75 -21.99
N GLY A 165 10.96 -2.36 -23.19
CA GLY A 165 9.82 -2.59 -24.08
C GLY A 165 8.70 -3.49 -23.52
N ASN A 166 8.38 -3.32 -22.24
CA ASN A 166 7.27 -3.95 -21.54
C ASN A 166 6.06 -3.03 -21.67
N ASN A 167 5.02 -3.54 -22.34
CA ASN A 167 3.68 -2.96 -22.40
C ASN A 167 3.01 -3.01 -21.02
N SER A 168 3.55 -2.28 -20.05
CA SER A 168 3.07 -2.28 -18.67
C SER A 168 1.87 -1.34 -18.50
N PRO A 169 0.66 -1.82 -18.15
CA PRO A 169 -0.48 -0.96 -17.89
C PRO A 169 -0.35 -0.08 -16.64
N ILE A 170 0.49 -0.47 -15.67
CA ILE A 170 0.72 0.31 -14.44
C ILE A 170 1.75 1.40 -14.74
N GLY A 171 1.41 2.66 -14.48
CA GLY A 171 2.27 3.81 -14.75
C GLY A 171 2.13 4.45 -16.14
N GLN A 172 1.29 3.90 -17.01
CA GLN A 172 0.88 4.57 -18.24
C GLN A 172 -0.25 5.56 -17.90
N HIS A 173 -0.13 6.80 -18.39
CA HIS A 173 -1.02 7.94 -18.15
C HIS A 173 -2.39 7.58 -17.52
N LEU A 174 -2.54 7.89 -16.22
CA LEU A 174 -3.83 7.83 -15.54
C LEU A 174 -4.84 8.74 -16.28
N PRO A 175 -6.04 8.25 -16.63
CA PRO A 175 -7.09 9.11 -17.15
C PRO A 175 -7.42 10.20 -16.12
N MET A 176 -7.48 11.47 -16.54
CA MET A 176 -7.78 12.59 -15.63
C MET A 176 -9.17 12.49 -14.99
N ARG A 177 -10.10 11.78 -15.65
CA ARG A 177 -11.44 11.44 -15.16
C ARG A 177 -11.83 10.07 -15.69
N VAL A 178 -12.46 9.26 -14.86
CA VAL A 178 -13.05 7.98 -15.28
C VAL A 178 -14.56 8.10 -15.20
N ASP A 179 -15.22 7.95 -16.35
CA ASP A 179 -16.67 7.74 -16.38
C ASP A 179 -16.95 6.27 -16.02
N MET A 180 -17.41 6.04 -14.79
CA MET A 180 -17.72 4.72 -14.25
C MET A 180 -18.78 3.96 -15.09
N ARG A 181 -19.58 4.66 -15.91
CA ARG A 181 -20.56 4.04 -16.81
C ARG A 181 -19.92 3.31 -17.99
N TYR A 182 -18.71 3.70 -18.39
CA TYR A 182 -17.98 3.08 -19.50
C TYR A 182 -17.19 1.83 -19.09
N LEU A 183 -16.69 1.75 -17.85
CA LEU A 183 -15.94 0.59 -17.37
C LEU A 183 -16.82 -0.60 -17.02
N ALA A 184 -18.07 -0.36 -16.58
CA ALA A 184 -19.06 -1.42 -16.34
C ALA A 184 -19.45 -2.19 -17.61
N GLN A 185 -19.13 -1.67 -18.80
CA GLN A 185 -19.43 -2.29 -20.11
C GLN A 185 -18.26 -3.11 -20.68
N GLY A 186 -17.14 -3.25 -19.97
CA GLY A 186 -16.02 -4.11 -20.39
C GLY A 186 -15.21 -3.58 -21.58
N HIS A 187 -15.30 -2.28 -21.89
CA HIS A 187 -14.52 -1.66 -22.98
C HIS A 187 -13.27 -0.93 -22.45
N PRO A 188 -12.05 -1.40 -22.78
CA PRO A 188 -10.80 -0.87 -22.21
C PRO A 188 -10.27 0.39 -22.92
N ARG A 189 -11.14 1.31 -23.35
CA ARG A 189 -10.70 2.58 -23.97
C ARG A 189 -11.40 3.77 -23.32
N ALA A 190 -10.66 4.46 -22.44
CA ALA A 190 -11.02 5.79 -21.97
C ALA A 190 -10.95 6.79 -23.12
N LEU A 191 -11.92 7.70 -23.19
CA LEU A 191 -11.94 8.83 -24.13
C LEU A 191 -10.80 9.80 -23.80
N VAL A 192 -10.11 10.24 -24.84
CA VAL A 192 -8.99 11.19 -24.84
C VAL A 192 -9.44 12.58 -24.40
#